data_AF-A0A0S8E5X3-F1
#
_entry.id   AF-A0A0S8E5X3-F1
#
_cell.length_a   1.000
_cell.length_b   1.000
_cell.length_c   1.000
_cell.angle_alpha   90.00
_cell.angle_beta   90.00
_cell.angle_gamma   90.00
#
_symmetry.space_group_name_H-M   'P 1'
#
loop_
_entity.id
_entity.type
_entity.pdbx_description
1 polymer ?
#
loop_
_entity_poly.entity_id
_entity_poly.type
_entity_poly.pdbx_seq_one_letter_code
_entity_poly.pdbx_strand_id
1 'polypeptide(L)'
;MPSQVMGYYNARKEKLLKDFDGTFALMKACLVERCGQESANALQTEVRQEYEKLIPEIPRIRALRARALNTFLLISAQELATCKAMKKHGKPPGEAWELCHMSLRFGLEAFSQWKRWLLRHFMFSRLVRGDCGKASQAKAKGPLRRL
;
A
#
# COMPACT_ATOMS: atom_id res chain seq x y z
N MET A 1 -9.14 -20.70 1.84
CA MET A 1 -9.04 -19.29 2.28
C MET A 1 -7.58 -19.06 2.65
N PRO A 2 -6.85 -18.14 2.01
CA PRO A 2 -5.50 -17.84 2.47
C PRO A 2 -5.61 -17.33 3.92
N SER A 3 -4.85 -17.93 4.83
CA SER A 3 -4.88 -17.56 6.24
C SER A 3 -4.36 -16.13 6.38
N GLN A 4 -5.26 -15.20 6.66
CA GLN A 4 -4.91 -13.84 7.02
C GLN A 4 -4.43 -13.82 8.46
N VAL A 5 -3.32 -13.13 8.72
CA VAL A 5 -2.80 -12.93 10.07
C VAL A 5 -2.86 -11.45 10.39
N MET A 6 -3.71 -11.10 11.36
CA MET A 6 -3.82 -9.75 11.90
C MET A 6 -2.69 -9.47 12.90
N GLY A 7 -2.30 -8.20 13.06
CA GLY A 7 -1.25 -7.81 14.01
C GLY A 7 0.17 -8.30 13.69
N TYR A 8 0.38 -9.00 12.57
CA TYR A 8 1.70 -9.50 12.16
C TYR A 8 2.75 -8.39 12.08
N TYR A 9 2.32 -7.19 11.65
CA TYR A 9 3.19 -6.05 11.45
C TYR A 9 3.50 -5.27 12.73
N ASN A 10 2.85 -5.57 13.87
CA ASN A 10 3.13 -4.90 15.15
C ASN A 10 4.58 -5.08 15.59
N ALA A 11 5.12 -6.29 15.46
CA ALA A 11 6.52 -6.57 15.76
C ALA A 11 7.52 -5.86 14.82
N ARG A 12 7.03 -5.27 13.72
CA ARG A 12 7.83 -4.56 12.71
C ARG A 12 7.42 -3.10 12.55
N LYS A 13 6.58 -2.60 13.47
CA LYS A 13 5.98 -1.27 13.41
C LYS A 13 7.04 -0.19 13.25
N GLU A 14 8.07 -0.21 14.09
CA GLU A 14 9.18 0.77 14.04
C GLU A 14 9.89 0.77 12.70
N LYS A 15 10.15 -0.42 12.13
CA LYS A 15 10.77 -0.55 10.82
C LYS A 15 9.86 0.03 9.72
N LEU A 16 8.57 -0.26 9.75
CA LEU A 16 7.61 0.27 8.78
C LEU A 16 7.47 1.79 8.87
N LEU A 17 7.50 2.36 10.07
CA LEU A 17 7.49 3.81 10.27
C LEU A 17 8.77 4.44 9.74
N LYS A 18 9.93 3.80 9.95
CA LYS A 18 11.22 4.28 9.40
C LYS A 18 11.27 4.21 7.87
N ASP A 19 10.74 3.13 7.28
CA ASP A 19 10.62 2.98 5.82
C ASP A 19 9.68 4.05 5.25
N PHE A 20 8.58 4.37 5.97
CA PHE A 20 7.70 5.48 5.64
C PHE A 20 8.42 6.83 5.72
N ASP A 21 9.15 7.10 6.81
CA ASP A 21 9.89 8.36 6.99
C ASP A 21 10.91 8.57 5.86
N GLY A 22 11.60 7.52 5.43
CA GLY A 22 12.49 7.55 4.26
C GLY A 22 11.77 7.84 2.95
N THR A 23 10.59 7.24 2.74
CA THR A 23 9.78 7.49 1.53
C THR A 23 9.22 8.92 1.53
N PHE A 24 8.76 9.40 2.68
CA PHE A 24 8.23 10.75 2.83
C PHE A 24 9.32 11.80 2.63
N ALA A 25 10.56 11.54 3.07
CA ALA A 25 11.68 12.45 2.86
C ALA A 25 11.93 12.74 1.35
N LEU A 26 11.76 11.75 0.48
CA LEU A 26 11.86 11.93 -0.97
C LEU A 26 10.78 12.85 -1.54
N MET A 27 9.59 12.83 -0.93
CA MET A 27 8.46 13.67 -1.34
C MET A 27 8.43 15.03 -0.66
N LYS A 28 9.14 15.16 0.47
CA LYS A 28 9.09 16.34 1.33
C LYS A 28 9.41 17.61 0.57
N ALA A 29 10.42 17.58 -0.30
CA ALA A 29 10.79 18.74 -1.12
C ALA A 29 9.61 19.28 -1.95
N CYS A 30 8.87 18.40 -2.64
CA CYS A 30 7.70 18.80 -3.43
C CYS A 30 6.52 19.27 -2.57
N LEU A 31 6.36 18.68 -1.38
CA LEU A 31 5.34 19.09 -0.41
C LEU A 31 5.62 20.47 0.16
N VAL A 32 6.88 20.77 0.47
CA VAL A 32 7.33 22.07 0.98
C VAL A 32 7.11 23.15 -0.07
N GLU A 33 7.43 22.88 -1.34
CA GLU A 33 7.21 23.82 -2.44
C GLU A 33 5.72 24.17 -2.61
N ARG A 34 4.81 23.19 -2.46
CA ARG A 34 3.36 23.40 -2.68
C ARG A 34 2.62 23.94 -1.46
N CYS A 35 2.97 23.49 -0.26
CA CYS A 35 2.17 23.74 0.95
C CYS A 35 2.93 24.53 2.03
N GLY A 36 4.24 24.79 1.83
CA GLY A 36 5.11 25.40 2.82
C GLY A 36 5.71 24.39 3.81
N GLN A 37 6.83 24.78 4.42
CA GLN A 37 7.63 23.92 5.32
C GLN A 37 6.84 23.45 6.54
N GLU A 38 6.11 24.36 7.19
CA GLU A 38 5.35 24.05 8.41
C GLU A 38 4.21 23.07 8.12
N SER A 39 3.42 23.34 7.08
CA SER A 39 2.35 22.46 6.63
C SER A 39 2.85 21.07 6.24
N ALA A 40 4.00 20.98 5.56
CA ALA A 40 4.60 19.72 5.16
C ALA A 40 5.07 18.89 6.37
N ASN A 41 5.64 19.53 7.39
CA ASN A 41 6.05 18.88 8.64
C ASN A 41 4.85 18.42 9.49
N ALA A 42 3.81 19.26 9.57
CA ALA A 42 2.57 18.90 10.25
C ALA A 42 1.92 17.69 9.56
N LEU A 43 1.77 17.74 8.24
CA LEU A 43 1.23 16.65 7.45
C LEU A 43 2.04 15.36 7.62
N GLN A 44 3.37 15.43 7.60
CA GLN A 44 4.23 14.27 7.86
C GLN A 44 3.89 13.59 9.20
N THR A 45 3.79 14.40 10.25
CA THR A 45 3.53 13.93 11.61
C THR A 45 2.14 13.30 11.71
N GLU A 46 1.13 13.95 11.12
CA GLU A 46 -0.23 13.45 11.13
C GLU A 46 -0.40 12.16 10.33
N VAL A 47 0.19 12.08 9.13
CA VAL A 47 0.18 10.87 8.31
C VAL A 47 0.87 9.73 9.06
N ARG A 48 2.01 10.00 9.70
CA ARG A 48 2.75 9.00 10.50
C ARG A 48 1.90 8.47 11.65
N GLN A 49 1.19 9.32 12.39
CA GLN A 49 0.30 8.91 13.47
C GLN A 49 -0.89 8.10 12.96
N GLU A 50 -1.51 8.49 11.84
CA GLU A 50 -2.61 7.73 11.24
C GLU A 50 -2.14 6.39 10.70
N TYR A 51 -0.95 6.33 10.10
CA TYR A 51 -0.36 5.08 9.63
C TYR A 51 -0.02 4.15 10.80
N GLU A 52 0.50 4.68 11.91
CA GLU A 52 0.77 3.89 13.12
C GLU A 52 -0.49 3.18 13.65
N LYS A 53 -1.65 3.85 13.62
CA LYS A 53 -2.93 3.27 14.02
C LYS A 53 -3.42 2.20 13.04
N LEU A 54 -3.08 2.32 11.76
CA LEU A 54 -3.49 1.36 10.72
C LEU A 54 -2.63 0.09 10.72
N ILE A 55 -1.35 0.15 11.12
CA ILE A 55 -0.43 -1.00 11.09
C ILE A 55 -1.00 -2.29 11.71
N PRO A 56 -1.66 -2.27 12.89
CA PRO A 56 -2.27 -3.46 13.47
C PRO A 56 -3.40 -4.06 12.63
N GLU A 57 -4.10 -3.22 11.87
CA GLU A 57 -5.24 -3.60 11.03
C GLU A 57 -4.82 -4.15 9.67
N ILE A 58 -3.55 -4.02 9.28
CA ILE A 58 -3.07 -4.52 7.98
C ILE A 58 -3.00 -6.05 8.02
N PRO A 59 -3.82 -6.77 7.24
CA PRO A 59 -3.76 -8.22 7.22
C PRO A 59 -2.52 -8.69 6.46
N ARG A 60 -1.80 -9.68 7.00
CA ARG A 60 -0.80 -10.41 6.23
C ARG A 60 -1.42 -11.68 5.63
N ILE A 61 -1.39 -11.78 4.32
CA ILE A 61 -1.79 -12.97 3.57
C ILE A 61 -0.66 -14.01 3.61
N ARG A 62 -0.87 -15.14 4.31
CA ARG A 62 0.02 -16.31 4.27
C ARG A 62 -0.29 -17.16 3.03
N ALA A 63 0.23 -16.74 1.88
CA ALA A 63 0.27 -17.58 0.68
C ALA A 63 1.62 -17.41 -0.02
N LEU A 64 2.13 -18.49 -0.62
CA LEU A 64 3.46 -18.57 -1.22
C LEU A 64 3.74 -17.44 -2.23
N ARG A 65 2.70 -17.02 -2.97
CA ARG A 65 2.76 -15.96 -3.98
C ARG A 65 2.15 -14.62 -3.55
N ALA A 66 1.70 -14.48 -2.30
CA ALA A 66 1.04 -13.25 -1.82
C ALA A 66 2.01 -12.15 -1.37
N ARG A 67 3.32 -12.31 -1.60
CA ARG A 67 4.32 -11.29 -1.23
C ARG A 67 4.03 -9.94 -1.86
N ALA A 68 3.69 -9.90 -3.15
CA ALA A 68 3.35 -8.66 -3.85
C ALA A 68 2.06 -8.03 -3.29
N LEU A 69 1.02 -8.84 -3.05
CA LEU A 69 -0.24 -8.40 -2.45
C LEU A 69 -0.02 -7.78 -1.06
N ASN A 70 0.81 -8.42 -0.22
CA ASN A 70 1.17 -7.88 1.09
C ASN A 70 1.91 -6.54 0.99
N THR A 71 2.74 -6.32 -0.05
CA THR A 71 3.35 -5.00 -0.31
C THR A 71 2.30 -3.97 -0.72
N PHE A 72 1.35 -4.32 -1.60
CA PHE A 72 0.26 -3.43 -1.96
C PHE A 72 -0.59 -3.02 -0.75
N LEU A 73 -0.89 -3.95 0.15
CA LEU A 73 -1.63 -3.65 1.38
C LEU A 73 -0.90 -2.63 2.28
N LEU A 74 0.43 -2.72 2.36
CA LEU A 74 1.23 -1.73 3.09
C LEU A 74 1.18 -0.34 2.43
N ILE A 75 1.30 -0.28 1.09
CA ILE A 75 1.23 0.98 0.34
C ILE A 75 -0.16 1.61 0.47
N SER A 76 -1.23 0.83 0.28
CA SER A 76 -2.60 1.32 0.42
C SER A 76 -2.91 1.81 1.83
N ALA A 77 -2.32 1.21 2.87
CA ALA A 77 -2.46 1.71 4.23
C ALA A 77 -1.77 3.07 4.43
N GLN A 78 -0.64 3.31 3.77
CA GLN A 78 0.02 4.63 3.76
C GLN A 78 -0.83 5.67 3.02
N GLU A 79 -1.39 5.33 1.85
CA GLU A 79 -2.30 6.21 1.11
C GLU A 79 -3.56 6.54 1.92
N LEU A 80 -4.13 5.54 2.60
CA LEU A 80 -5.27 5.74 3.48
C LEU A 80 -4.94 6.66 4.67
N ALA A 81 -3.75 6.51 5.26
CA ALA A 81 -3.26 7.41 6.30
C ALA A 81 -3.17 8.86 5.80
N THR A 82 -2.66 9.06 4.59
CA THR A 82 -2.58 10.38 3.94
C THR A 82 -3.96 10.99 3.72
N CYS A 83 -4.91 10.22 3.18
CA CYS A 83 -6.29 10.67 3.02
C CYS A 83 -6.95 11.04 4.36
N LYS A 84 -6.71 10.25 5.42
CA LYS A 84 -7.23 10.55 6.76
C LYS A 84 -6.63 11.83 7.34
N ALA A 85 -5.32 12.04 7.22
CA ALA A 85 -4.64 13.25 7.68
C ALA A 85 -5.15 14.48 6.92
N MET A 86 -5.22 14.42 5.59
CA MET A 86 -5.69 15.56 4.79
C MET A 86 -7.17 15.89 5.02
N LYS A 87 -8.00 14.88 5.29
CA LYS A 87 -9.40 15.09 5.69
C LYS A 87 -9.52 15.90 6.99
N LYS A 88 -8.60 15.72 7.96
CA LYS A 88 -8.61 16.52 9.21
C LYS A 88 -8.32 17.99 8.95
N HIS A 89 -7.50 18.31 7.95
CA HIS A 89 -7.24 19.68 7.52
C HIS A 89 -8.36 20.28 6.66
N GLY A 90 -9.49 19.59 6.48
CA GLY A 90 -10.59 20.07 5.63
C GLY A 90 -10.24 20.13 4.14
N LYS A 91 -9.13 19.51 3.72
CA LYS A 91 -8.71 19.50 2.32
C LYS A 91 -9.60 18.58 1.50
N PRO A 92 -9.89 18.95 0.23
CA PRO A 92 -10.71 18.13 -0.63
C PRO A 92 -10.00 16.79 -0.91
N PRO A 93 -10.76 15.70 -1.07
CA PRO A 93 -10.19 14.37 -1.35
C PRO A 93 -9.40 14.32 -2.67
N GLY A 94 -9.67 15.24 -3.60
CA GLY A 94 -8.89 15.39 -4.84
C GLY A 94 -7.43 15.80 -4.60
N GLU A 95 -7.18 16.72 -3.67
CA GLU A 95 -5.81 17.10 -3.30
C GLU A 95 -5.07 15.94 -2.62
N ALA A 96 -5.78 15.13 -1.82
CA ALA A 96 -5.21 13.95 -1.20
C ALA A 96 -4.84 12.87 -2.24
N TRP A 97 -5.70 12.69 -3.24
CA TRP A 97 -5.44 11.79 -4.35
C TRP A 97 -4.24 12.24 -5.20
N GLU A 98 -4.12 13.53 -5.49
CA GLU A 98 -2.94 14.07 -6.18
C GLU A 98 -1.67 13.79 -5.38
N LEU A 99 -1.71 13.97 -4.06
CA LEU A 99 -0.56 13.69 -3.21
C LEU A 99 -0.14 12.21 -3.29
N CYS A 100 -1.11 11.30 -3.15
CA CYS A 100 -0.88 9.85 -3.27
C CYS A 100 -0.34 9.47 -4.65
N HIS A 101 -0.89 10.05 -5.72
CA HIS A 101 -0.43 9.80 -7.08
C HIS A 101 1.02 10.29 -7.28
N MET A 102 1.37 11.45 -6.70
CA MET A 102 2.75 11.95 -6.70
C MET A 102 3.67 11.05 -5.88
N SER A 103 3.23 10.53 -4.72
CA SER A 103 3.98 9.55 -3.93
C SER A 103 4.31 8.32 -4.76
N LEU A 104 3.31 7.79 -5.45
CA LEU A 104 3.45 6.60 -6.27
C LEU A 104 4.42 6.86 -7.43
N ARG A 105 4.33 8.04 -8.05
CA ARG A 105 5.18 8.45 -9.16
C ARG A 105 6.63 8.62 -8.73
N PHE A 106 6.90 9.30 -7.62
CA PHE A 106 8.27 9.42 -7.08
C PHE A 106 8.84 8.09 -6.60
N GLY A 107 8.00 7.25 -5.97
CA GLY A 107 8.39 5.88 -5.62
C GLY A 107 8.79 5.08 -6.86
N LEU A 108 8.00 5.17 -7.94
CA LEU A 108 8.29 4.56 -9.24
C LEU A 108 9.54 5.16 -9.90
N GLU A 109 9.76 6.47 -9.77
CA GLU A 109 10.92 7.16 -10.33
C GLU A 109 12.23 6.81 -9.60
N ALA A 110 12.16 6.52 -8.30
CA ALA A 110 13.29 5.98 -7.54
C ALA A 110 13.68 4.55 -7.96
N PHE A 111 12.81 3.80 -8.65
CA PHE A 111 13.21 2.52 -9.24
C PHE A 111 14.05 2.73 -10.51
N SER A 112 15.21 2.08 -10.56
CA SER A 112 16.00 1.94 -11.80
C SER A 112 15.14 1.44 -12.97
N GLN A 113 15.41 1.93 -14.18
CA GLN A 113 14.63 1.61 -15.38
C GLN A 113 14.51 0.09 -15.64
N TRP A 114 15.55 -0.69 -15.31
CA TRP A 114 15.51 -2.15 -15.44
C TRP A 114 14.59 -2.81 -14.41
N LYS A 115 14.49 -2.26 -13.19
CA LYS A 115 13.53 -2.71 -12.19
C LYS A 115 12.09 -2.38 -12.59
N ARG A 116 11.85 -1.22 -13.21
CA ARG A 116 10.54 -0.86 -13.78
C ARG A 116 10.15 -1.79 -14.95
N TRP A 117 11.11 -2.09 -15.82
CA TRP A 117 10.92 -3.03 -16.93
C TRP A 117 10.56 -4.43 -16.41
N LEU A 118 11.29 -4.94 -15.41
CA LEU A 118 10.98 -6.21 -14.75
C LEU A 118 9.60 -6.22 -14.07
N LEU A 119 9.24 -5.15 -13.35
CA LEU A 119 7.93 -5.04 -12.69
C LEU A 119 6.79 -5.08 -13.70
N ARG A 120 6.92 -4.35 -14.81
CA ARG A 120 5.94 -4.34 -15.91
C ARG A 120 5.83 -5.70 -16.57
N HIS A 121 6.94 -6.40 -16.79
CA HIS A 121 6.92 -7.73 -17.38
C HIS A 121 6.31 -8.78 -16.43
N PHE A 122 6.57 -8.66 -15.12
CA PHE A 122 6.11 -9.62 -14.12
C PHE A 122 4.63 -9.43 -13.74
N MET A 123 4.17 -8.18 -13.54
CA MET A 123 2.77 -7.88 -13.19
C MET A 123 1.78 -8.23 -14.31
N PHE A 124 2.20 -8.16 -15.58
CA PHE A 124 1.37 -8.52 -16.72
C PHE A 124 1.61 -9.94 -17.24
N SER A 125 2.50 -10.72 -16.62
CA SER A 125 2.72 -12.11 -17.02
C SER A 125 1.49 -12.99 -16.73
N ARG A 126 1.26 -14.02 -17.56
CA ARG A 126 0.16 -14.99 -17.40
C ARG A 126 0.19 -15.73 -16.05
N LEU A 127 1.34 -15.74 -15.36
CA LEU A 127 1.55 -16.43 -14.09
C LEU A 127 0.83 -15.77 -12.90
N VAL A 128 0.66 -14.44 -12.91
CA VAL A 128 -0.08 -13.72 -11.86
C VAL A 128 -1.59 -13.74 -12.13
N ARG A 129 -2.01 -13.76 -13.41
CA ARG A 129 -3.43 -13.84 -13.81
C ARG A 129 -4.03 -15.24 -13.71
N GLY A 130 -3.22 -16.29 -13.75
CA GLY A 130 -3.68 -17.68 -13.81
C GLY A 130 -4.33 -18.24 -12.54
N ASP A 131 -4.07 -17.67 -11.37
CA ASP A 131 -4.50 -18.24 -10.09
C ASP A 131 -5.69 -17.50 -9.43
N CYS A 132 -6.03 -16.28 -9.87
CA CYS A 132 -7.16 -15.54 -9.29
C CYS A 132 -8.53 -16.07 -9.77
N GLY A 133 -8.59 -16.80 -10.90
CA GLY A 133 -9.85 -17.33 -11.46
C GLY A 133 -10.20 -18.77 -11.05
N LYS A 134 -9.22 -19.58 -10.63
CA LYS A 134 -9.44 -21.02 -10.40
C LYS A 134 -10.00 -21.34 -9.01
N ALA A 135 -9.79 -20.46 -8.03
CA ALA A 135 -10.34 -20.63 -6.68
C ALA A 135 -11.86 -20.42 -6.59
N SER A 136 -12.47 -19.70 -7.54
CA SER A 136 -13.93 -19.47 -7.57
C SER A 136 -14.71 -20.57 -8.29
N GLN A 137 -14.12 -21.26 -9.28
CA GLN A 137 -14.83 -22.31 -10.05
C GLN A 137 -14.81 -23.70 -9.38
N ALA A 138 -13.83 -24.00 -8.52
CA ALA A 138 -13.75 -25.31 -7.85
C ALA A 138 -14.84 -25.54 -6.78
N LYS A 139 -15.58 -24.50 -6.36
CA LYS A 139 -16.69 -24.62 -5.40
C LYS A 139 -18.08 -24.68 -6.03
N ALA A 140 -18.22 -24.50 -7.35
CA ALA A 140 -19.51 -24.63 -8.04
C ALA A 140 -19.88 -26.08 -8.42
N LYS A 141 -18.97 -27.04 -8.19
CA LYS A 141 -19.22 -28.48 -8.38
C LYS A 141 -19.12 -29.21 -7.05
N GLY A 142 -20.06 -28.93 -6.15
CA GLY A 142 -20.37 -29.84 -5.04
C GLY A 142 -20.98 -31.15 -5.58
N PRO A 143 -20.80 -32.28 -4.88
CA PRO A 143 -21.14 -33.59 -5.42
C PRO A 143 -22.66 -33.72 -5.59
N LEU A 144 -23.08 -33.97 -6.84
CA LEU A 144 -24.41 -34.49 -7.11
C LEU A 144 -24.54 -35.86 -6.42
N ARG A 145 -25.55 -35.92 -5.55
CA ARG A 145 -26.19 -37.09 -4.95
C ARG A 145 -25.92 -38.40 -5.70
N ARG A 146 -25.48 -39.44 -4.97
CA ARG A 146 -25.99 -40.79 -5.21
C ARG A 146 -26.99 -41.08 -4.10
N LEU A 147 -28.26 -41.16 -4.50
CA LEU A 147 -29.26 -42.00 -3.85
C LEU A 147 -28.95 -43.45 -4.23
#